data_AF-A0A2G5D5K8-F1
#
_entry.id   AF-A0A2G5D5K8-F1
#
_cell.length_a   1.000
_cell.length_b   1.000
_cell.length_c   1.000
_cell.angle_alpha   90.00
_cell.angle_beta   90.00
_cell.angle_gamma   90.00
#
_symmetry.space_group_name_H-M   'P 1'
#
loop_
_entity.id
_entity.type
_entity.pdbx_description
1 polymer ?
#
loop_
_entity_poly.entity_id
_entity_poly.type
_entity_poly.pdbx_seq_one_letter_code
_entity_poly.pdbx_strand_id
1 'polypeptide(L)'
;MKKMRGMMFNNLIVVVFVALEISGLVRGNDQNLSVFPPKSEMKKKCNYTVRIETTCLKGAETSNHISIRFGDTKSNDILVRHLNTKHMRQVDPLQPADIDDVPKIPFQACTVDEFQVTGPCVESPICYLYLKSQGNDDWRPGVAQVRVSQAMHLSSNFFYFRRYLPRHVWHGSDLCDTEVSPFGIKHERKVFP
;
A
#
# COMPACT_ATOMS: atom_id res chain seq x y z
N MET A 1 -11.67 -54.49 26.02
CA MET A 1 -10.31 -55.05 25.81
C MET A 1 -10.31 -55.77 24.45
N LYS A 2 -9.38 -55.42 23.56
CA LYS A 2 -9.21 -55.97 22.20
C LYS A 2 -8.20 -57.13 22.20
N LYS A 3 -8.53 -58.26 21.58
CA LYS A 3 -7.66 -59.27 20.92
C LYS A 3 -8.59 -60.37 20.37
N MET A 4 -8.46 -60.90 19.15
CA MET A 4 -7.32 -61.61 18.55
C MET A 4 -7.62 -61.75 17.03
N ARG A 5 -6.72 -61.30 16.13
CA ARG A 5 -5.87 -62.10 15.21
C ARG A 5 -6.52 -63.31 14.51
N GLY A 6 -6.51 -63.28 13.18
CA GLY A 6 -6.39 -64.45 12.31
C GLY A 6 -7.10 -64.29 10.95
N MET A 7 -6.35 -64.30 9.84
CA MET A 7 -6.49 -65.28 8.74
C MET A 7 -5.55 -64.94 7.58
N MET A 8 -4.74 -65.94 7.21
CA MET A 8 -4.02 -66.06 5.94
C MET A 8 -5.00 -66.50 4.85
N PHE A 9 -4.87 -66.02 3.61
CA PHE A 9 -5.26 -66.78 2.42
C PHE A 9 -4.34 -66.50 1.24
N ASN A 10 -3.69 -67.56 0.80
CA ASN A 10 -3.05 -67.76 -0.50
C ASN A 10 -4.15 -67.84 -1.58
N ASN A 11 -3.92 -67.33 -2.80
CA ASN A 11 -4.09 -68.12 -4.03
C ASN A 11 -3.79 -67.31 -5.31
N LEU A 12 -3.06 -68.00 -6.18
CA LEU A 12 -2.61 -67.70 -7.52
C LEU A 12 -3.72 -68.04 -8.52
N ILE A 13 -4.13 -67.11 -9.41
CA ILE A 13 -4.83 -67.44 -10.66
C ILE A 13 -4.21 -66.64 -11.81
N VAL A 14 -3.75 -67.41 -12.79
CA VAL A 14 -3.12 -67.06 -14.08
C VAL A 14 -4.21 -66.86 -15.14
N VAL A 15 -3.84 -66.30 -16.31
CA VAL A 15 -4.41 -66.50 -17.68
C VAL A 15 -5.18 -65.30 -18.24
N VAL A 16 -5.03 -64.78 -19.48
CA VAL A 16 -4.09 -64.90 -20.64
C VAL A 16 -4.42 -63.69 -21.55
N PHE A 17 -3.43 -63.29 -22.35
CA PHE A 17 -3.43 -62.25 -23.39
C PHE A 17 -4.46 -62.45 -24.52
N VAL A 18 -5.04 -61.35 -25.02
CA VAL A 18 -5.41 -61.19 -26.44
C VAL A 18 -5.06 -59.76 -26.87
N ALA A 19 -4.14 -59.64 -27.82
CA ALA A 19 -3.81 -58.39 -28.51
C ALA A 19 -4.82 -58.13 -29.63
N LEU A 20 -5.31 -56.89 -29.74
CA LEU A 20 -5.95 -56.39 -30.95
C LEU A 20 -5.25 -55.10 -31.38
N GLU A 21 -4.43 -55.22 -32.43
CA GLU A 21 -3.93 -54.11 -33.23
C GLU A 21 -5.10 -53.51 -34.01
N ILE A 22 -5.43 -52.24 -33.76
CA ILE A 22 -6.23 -51.43 -34.68
C ILE A 22 -5.36 -50.24 -35.08
N SER A 23 -4.78 -50.32 -36.27
CA SER A 23 -4.23 -49.17 -36.98
C SER A 23 -5.39 -48.21 -37.29
N GLY A 24 -5.40 -47.03 -36.66
CA GLY A 24 -6.47 -46.05 -36.84
C GLY A 24 -5.99 -44.63 -36.57
N LEU A 25 -5.81 -43.87 -37.65
CA LEU A 25 -5.75 -42.41 -37.79
C LEU A 25 -5.83 -41.57 -36.50
N VAL A 26 -4.77 -40.80 -36.23
CA VAL A 26 -4.82 -39.61 -35.36
C VAL A 26 -5.82 -38.62 -35.95
N ARG A 27 -7.06 -38.64 -35.46
CA ARG A 27 -7.98 -37.51 -35.53
C ARG A 27 -7.85 -36.76 -34.21
N GLY A 28 -6.94 -35.79 -34.20
CA GLY A 28 -6.91 -34.80 -33.13
C GLY A 28 -8.21 -34.00 -33.17
N ASN A 29 -9.00 -34.06 -32.10
CA ASN A 29 -9.93 -33.00 -31.79
C ASN A 29 -10.14 -32.88 -30.26
N ASP A 30 -9.90 -31.64 -29.80
CA ASP A 30 -10.42 -30.98 -28.62
C ASP A 30 -10.23 -31.60 -27.22
N GLN A 31 -9.30 -31.03 -26.46
CA GLN A 31 -9.71 -30.19 -25.32
C GLN A 31 -8.83 -28.93 -25.25
N ASN A 32 -9.48 -27.79 -25.53
CA ASN A 32 -9.03 -26.46 -25.13
C ASN A 32 -8.75 -26.45 -23.62
N LEU A 33 -7.50 -26.71 -23.23
CA LEU A 33 -6.99 -26.19 -21.98
C LEU A 33 -6.60 -24.75 -22.25
N SER A 34 -7.59 -23.85 -22.25
CA SER A 34 -7.29 -22.44 -22.05
C SER A 34 -6.62 -22.35 -20.69
N VAL A 35 -5.29 -22.34 -20.69
CA VAL A 35 -4.49 -21.77 -19.63
C VAL A 35 -5.00 -20.35 -19.52
N PHE A 36 -5.99 -20.16 -18.64
CA PHE A 36 -6.36 -18.83 -18.22
C PHE A 36 -5.07 -18.23 -17.67
N PRO A 37 -4.51 -17.18 -18.29
CA PRO A 37 -3.42 -16.47 -17.66
C PRO A 37 -3.92 -16.12 -16.25
N PRO A 38 -3.10 -16.25 -15.20
CA PRO A 38 -3.52 -15.90 -13.85
C PRO A 38 -4.15 -14.53 -13.95
N LYS A 39 -5.45 -14.47 -13.62
CA LYS A 39 -6.24 -13.24 -13.64
C LYS A 39 -5.36 -12.22 -12.94
N SER A 40 -4.80 -11.28 -13.70
CA SER A 40 -3.98 -10.23 -13.12
C SER A 40 -4.91 -9.60 -12.09
N GLU A 41 -4.64 -9.84 -10.81
CA GLU A 41 -5.33 -9.21 -9.70
C GLU A 41 -5.14 -7.72 -9.95
N MET A 42 -6.11 -7.09 -10.64
CA MET A 42 -6.13 -5.65 -10.80
C MET A 42 -6.31 -5.15 -9.38
N LYS A 43 -5.18 -4.84 -8.72
CA LYS A 43 -5.18 -4.29 -7.37
C LYS A 43 -6.17 -3.15 -7.38
N LYS A 44 -7.22 -3.29 -6.59
CA LYS A 44 -8.28 -2.28 -6.49
C LYS A 44 -7.59 -0.95 -6.17
N LYS A 45 -7.98 0.09 -6.91
CA LYS A 45 -7.49 1.44 -6.68
C LYS A 45 -8.38 2.08 -5.61
N CYS A 46 -7.76 2.63 -4.59
CA CYS A 46 -8.41 3.40 -3.53
C CYS A 46 -8.03 4.88 -3.67
N ASN A 47 -8.91 5.74 -3.19
CA ASN A 47 -8.67 7.17 -3.13
C ASN A 47 -8.31 7.57 -1.71
N TYR A 48 -7.30 8.42 -1.63
CA TYR A 48 -6.70 8.89 -0.39
C TYR A 48 -6.71 10.41 -0.40
N THR A 49 -7.05 10.99 0.75
CA THR A 49 -6.86 12.42 1.00
C THR A 49 -5.68 12.59 1.94
N VAL A 50 -4.61 13.20 1.45
CA VAL A 50 -3.41 13.52 2.23
C VAL A 50 -3.54 14.96 2.70
N ARG A 51 -3.62 15.18 4.01
CA ARG A 51 -3.68 16.50 4.63
C ARG A 51 -2.32 16.81 5.23
N ILE A 52 -1.72 17.94 4.86
CA ILE A 52 -0.43 18.40 5.38
C ILE A 52 -0.61 19.82 5.89
N GLU A 53 -0.20 20.05 7.13
CA GLU A 53 -0.16 21.36 7.76
C GLU A 53 1.29 21.83 7.82
N THR A 54 1.57 23.01 7.29
CA THR A 54 2.89 23.64 7.34
C THR A 54 2.95 24.58 8.55
N THR A 55 4.07 24.57 9.27
CA THR A 55 4.18 25.37 10.48
C THR A 55 4.18 26.87 10.19
N CYS A 56 3.79 27.67 11.19
CA CYS A 56 3.79 29.13 11.11
C CYS A 56 5.17 29.80 11.28
N LEU A 57 6.26 29.04 11.27
CA LEU A 57 7.59 29.64 11.38
C LEU A 57 7.92 30.37 10.07
N LYS A 58 8.58 31.52 10.19
CA LYS A 58 9.09 32.26 9.03
C LYS A 58 10.08 31.38 8.25
N GLY A 59 9.89 31.21 6.95
CA GLY A 59 10.73 30.35 6.11
C GLY A 59 10.39 28.86 6.24
N ALA A 60 9.26 28.50 6.85
CA ALA A 60 8.79 27.12 6.91
C ALA A 60 8.13 26.65 5.62
N GLU A 61 7.83 27.56 4.70
CA GLU A 61 7.22 27.32 3.41
C GLU A 61 8.15 26.63 2.40
N THR A 62 7.56 26.05 1.34
CA THR A 62 8.33 25.47 0.23
C THR A 62 7.60 25.58 -1.09
N SER A 63 8.37 25.69 -2.16
CA SER A 63 7.90 25.54 -3.55
C SER A 63 8.46 24.28 -4.22
N ASN A 64 9.14 23.42 -3.46
CA ASN A 64 9.83 22.25 -3.99
C ASN A 64 8.88 21.09 -4.29
N HIS A 65 9.37 20.16 -5.11
CA HIS A 65 8.70 18.89 -5.33
C HIS A 65 8.76 18.03 -4.06
N ILE A 66 7.60 17.88 -3.42
CA ILE A 66 7.44 17.01 -2.26
C ILE A 66 6.93 15.63 -2.73
N SER A 67 7.68 14.60 -2.37
CA SER A 67 7.27 13.19 -2.48
C SER A 67 6.76 12.68 -1.14
N ILE A 68 5.75 11.82 -1.18
CA ILE A 68 5.19 11.16 0.00
C ILE A 68 5.19 9.65 -0.20
N ARG A 69 5.51 8.91 0.87
CA ARG A 69 5.37 7.46 0.96
C ARG A 69 4.62 7.12 2.23
N PHE A 70 3.53 6.35 2.13
CA PHE A 70 2.77 5.91 3.29
C PHE A 70 2.28 4.47 3.09
N GLY A 71 1.88 3.82 4.17
CA GLY A 71 1.32 2.48 4.08
C GLY A 71 0.97 1.88 5.43
N ASP A 72 0.66 0.58 5.39
CA ASP A 72 0.12 -0.17 6.53
C ASP A 72 1.09 -1.23 7.06
N THR A 73 0.73 -1.90 8.15
CA THR A 73 1.61 -2.90 8.80
C THR A 73 1.96 -4.07 7.85
N LYS A 74 1.07 -4.36 6.91
CA LYS A 74 1.26 -5.41 5.88
C LYS A 74 2.19 -5.00 4.74
N SER A 75 2.80 -3.82 4.81
CA SER A 75 3.71 -3.28 3.79
C SER A 75 3.03 -3.00 2.45
N ASN A 76 1.74 -2.65 2.48
CA ASN A 76 1.09 -2.06 1.30
C ASN A 76 1.52 -0.59 1.19
N ASP A 77 2.64 -0.35 0.50
CA ASP A 77 3.21 0.98 0.37
C ASP A 77 2.72 1.73 -0.87
N ILE A 78 2.33 2.98 -0.67
CA ILE A 78 1.91 3.92 -1.71
C ILE A 78 2.97 5.01 -1.78
N LEU A 79 3.63 5.10 -2.93
CA LEU A 79 4.60 6.14 -3.24
C LEU A 79 4.01 7.14 -4.24
N VAL A 80 3.93 8.39 -3.84
CA VAL A 80 3.60 9.52 -4.71
C VAL A 80 4.84 10.37 -4.87
N ARG A 81 5.35 10.44 -6.11
CA ARG A 81 6.60 11.16 -6.40
C ARG A 81 6.44 12.68 -6.33
N HIS A 82 5.23 13.18 -6.60
CA HIS A 82 4.95 14.60 -6.52
C HIS A 82 3.49 14.82 -6.10
N LEU A 83 3.29 15.50 -4.98
CA LEU A 83 1.98 15.99 -4.57
C LEU A 83 1.53 17.10 -5.53
N ASN A 84 0.55 16.77 -6.38
CA ASN A 84 0.07 17.63 -7.46
C ASN A 84 -0.93 18.67 -6.93
N THR A 85 -0.73 19.94 -7.31
CA THR A 85 -1.57 21.09 -6.95
C THR A 85 -2.95 21.08 -7.59
N LYS A 86 -3.17 20.32 -8.67
CA LYS A 86 -4.45 20.27 -9.41
C LYS A 86 -5.65 19.77 -8.59
N HIS A 87 -5.40 19.09 -7.48
CA HIS A 87 -6.44 18.62 -6.55
C HIS A 87 -6.17 19.07 -5.12
N MET A 88 -5.57 20.25 -4.99
CA MET A 88 -5.27 20.85 -3.70
C MET A 88 -6.45 21.69 -3.21
N ARG A 89 -6.92 21.43 -1.99
CA ARG A 89 -7.76 22.38 -1.24
C ARG A 89 -6.96 22.93 -0.08
N GLN A 90 -6.76 24.24 -0.06
CA GLN A 90 -6.32 24.94 1.15
C GLN A 90 -7.52 25.10 2.06
N VAL A 91 -7.44 24.57 3.27
CA VAL A 91 -8.50 24.64 4.27
C VAL A 91 -8.20 25.84 5.17
N ASP A 92 -8.72 27.02 4.82
CA ASP A 92 -8.75 28.16 5.74
C ASP A 92 -10.02 28.06 6.60
N PRO A 93 -9.93 27.96 7.95
CA PRO A 93 -11.09 27.95 8.83
C PRO A 93 -11.93 29.24 8.81
N LEU A 94 -11.38 30.35 8.31
CA LEU A 94 -11.98 31.70 8.39
C LEU A 94 -12.51 32.22 7.06
N GLN A 95 -12.22 31.56 5.93
CA GLN A 95 -12.72 31.96 4.61
C GLN A 95 -13.65 30.86 4.07
N PRO A 96 -14.90 31.19 3.69
CA PRO A 96 -15.72 30.28 2.89
C PRO A 96 -14.94 29.89 1.63
N ALA A 97 -15.21 28.71 1.08
CA ALA A 97 -14.58 28.26 -0.15
C ALA A 97 -14.86 29.26 -1.29
N ASP A 98 -13.95 30.21 -1.48
CA ASP A 98 -14.09 31.25 -2.47
C ASP A 98 -14.13 30.62 -3.87
N ILE A 99 -15.18 31.02 -4.59
CA ILE A 99 -15.46 30.71 -5.98
C ILE A 99 -14.48 31.54 -6.82
N ASP A 100 -13.20 31.21 -6.77
CA ASP A 100 -12.21 31.83 -7.63
C ASP A 100 -11.18 30.78 -8.02
N ASP A 101 -11.03 30.61 -9.33
CA ASP A 101 -10.13 29.68 -10.03
C ASP A 101 -8.67 30.16 -9.92
N VAL A 102 -8.27 30.64 -8.74
CA VAL A 102 -6.92 31.13 -8.44
C VAL A 102 -6.04 29.92 -8.11
N PRO A 103 -4.94 29.69 -8.84
CA PRO A 103 -3.99 28.65 -8.52
C PRO A 103 -3.43 28.85 -7.10
N LYS A 104 -3.80 27.97 -6.17
CA LYS A 104 -3.26 27.99 -4.80
C LYS A 104 -1.85 27.40 -4.81
N ILE A 105 -0.91 28.12 -4.19
CA ILE A 105 0.46 27.65 -4.01
C ILE A 105 0.47 26.72 -2.79
N PRO A 106 0.96 25.47 -2.91
CA PRO A 106 0.99 24.54 -1.79
C PRO A 106 2.09 24.91 -0.79
N PHE A 107 2.01 24.30 0.39
CA PHE A 107 3.02 24.28 1.43
C PHE A 107 3.46 25.67 1.90
N GLN A 108 2.51 26.61 1.95
CA GLN A 108 2.76 27.95 2.47
C GLN A 108 2.78 27.92 4.00
N ALA A 109 3.50 28.85 4.62
CA ALA A 109 3.52 28.94 6.08
C ALA A 109 2.11 29.18 6.64
N CYS A 110 1.79 28.53 7.76
CA CYS A 110 0.45 28.57 8.37
C CYS A 110 -0.70 28.02 7.52
N THR A 111 -0.45 27.23 6.47
CA THR A 111 -1.52 26.65 5.65
C THR A 111 -1.72 25.16 5.90
N VAL A 112 -2.94 24.72 5.63
CA VAL A 112 -3.31 23.31 5.61
C VAL A 112 -3.74 22.95 4.19
N ASP A 113 -2.99 22.03 3.59
CA ASP A 113 -3.15 21.63 2.21
C ASP A 113 -3.65 20.18 2.14
N GLU A 114 -4.74 19.96 1.40
CA GLU A 114 -5.30 18.62 1.17
C GLU A 114 -5.10 18.18 -0.28
N PHE A 115 -4.50 17.01 -0.48
CA PHE A 115 -4.21 16.43 -1.79
C PHE A 115 -4.98 15.13 -2.01
N GLN A 116 -5.61 14.99 -3.18
CA GLN A 116 -6.22 13.72 -3.60
C GLN A 116 -5.18 12.83 -4.29
N VAL A 117 -5.06 11.60 -3.82
CA VAL A 117 -4.10 10.60 -4.30
C VAL A 117 -4.85 9.31 -4.61
N THR A 118 -4.52 8.66 -5.71
CA THR A 118 -5.03 7.33 -6.04
C THR A 118 -3.89 6.32 -6.02
N GLY A 119 -4.10 5.18 -5.36
CA GLY A 119 -3.10 4.13 -5.20
C GLY A 119 -3.73 2.76 -4.96
N PRO A 120 -2.92 1.69 -4.82
CA PRO A 120 -3.42 0.39 -4.39
C PRO A 120 -4.04 0.50 -2.98
N CYS A 121 -5.17 -0.17 -2.77
CA CYS A 121 -5.84 -0.19 -1.47
C CYS A 121 -4.94 -0.77 -0.36
N VAL A 122 -4.99 -0.15 0.82
CA VAL A 122 -4.41 -0.71 2.05
C VAL A 122 -5.39 -1.72 2.65
N GLU A 123 -4.89 -2.65 3.44
CA GLU A 123 -5.70 -3.69 4.10
C GLU A 123 -5.79 -3.50 5.62
N SER A 124 -5.00 -2.59 6.16
CA SER A 124 -4.95 -2.25 7.58
C SER A 124 -4.75 -0.73 7.75
N PRO A 125 -4.98 -0.17 8.95
CA PRO A 125 -4.80 1.26 9.17
C PRO A 125 -3.40 1.72 8.78
N ILE A 126 -3.34 2.86 8.09
CA ILE A 126 -2.07 3.48 7.70
C ILE A 126 -1.32 3.87 8.97
N CYS A 127 -0.12 3.31 9.14
CA CYS A 127 0.65 3.44 10.37
C CYS A 127 2.05 4.01 10.16
N TYR A 128 2.49 4.24 8.93
CA TYR A 128 3.71 5.00 8.66
C TYR A 128 3.53 6.00 7.53
N LEU A 129 4.31 7.07 7.59
CA LEU A 129 4.36 8.10 6.57
C LEU A 129 5.74 8.73 6.54
N TYR A 130 6.26 8.92 5.33
CA TYR A 130 7.52 9.58 5.04
C TYR A 130 7.30 10.64 3.96
N LEU A 131 7.95 11.79 4.16
CA LEU A 131 8.01 12.88 3.21
C LEU A 131 9.45 13.04 2.73
N LYS A 132 9.62 13.52 1.50
CA LYS A 132 10.92 13.85 0.92
C LYS A 132 10.80 15.12 0.10
N SER A 133 11.58 16.14 0.45
CA SER A 133 11.76 17.35 -0.37
C SER A 133 12.91 17.14 -1.36
N GLN A 134 12.67 17.49 -2.63
CA GLN A 134 13.66 17.41 -3.71
C GLN A 134 14.38 18.73 -4.00
N GLY A 135 14.30 19.74 -3.13
CA GLY A 135 15.04 20.98 -3.33
C GLY A 135 15.84 21.44 -2.12
N ASN A 136 16.16 22.73 -2.13
CA ASN A 136 17.17 23.35 -1.26
C ASN A 136 16.59 24.29 -0.22
N ASP A 137 15.28 24.33 -0.05
CA ASP A 137 14.67 25.07 1.06
C ASP A 137 14.63 24.20 2.32
N ASP A 138 14.47 24.88 3.45
CA ASP A 138 14.31 24.26 4.75
C ASP A 138 12.82 24.22 5.05
N TRP A 139 12.08 23.36 4.32
CA TRP A 139 10.65 23.17 4.55
C TRP A 139 10.39 22.57 5.93
N ARG A 140 9.40 23.10 6.66
CA ARG A 140 8.99 22.58 7.98
C ARG A 140 7.49 22.28 8.03
N PRO A 141 7.08 21.03 7.71
CA PRO A 141 5.75 20.55 8.01
C PRO A 141 5.56 20.45 9.52
N GLY A 142 4.32 20.61 9.97
CA GLY A 142 3.90 20.45 11.36
C GLY A 142 3.19 19.12 11.57
N VAL A 143 2.15 18.86 10.79
CA VAL A 143 1.32 17.65 10.90
C VAL A 143 0.99 17.10 9.52
N ALA A 144 0.95 15.78 9.38
CA ALA A 144 0.37 15.11 8.24
C ALA A 144 -0.67 14.05 8.66
N GLN A 145 -1.67 13.83 7.83
CA GLN A 145 -2.67 12.78 8.00
C GLN A 145 -3.07 12.21 6.64
N VAL A 146 -3.30 10.89 6.58
CA VAL A 146 -3.85 10.23 5.39
C VAL A 146 -5.21 9.65 5.71
N ARG A 147 -6.22 10.05 4.94
CA ARG A 147 -7.59 9.53 5.04
C ARG A 147 -7.92 8.67 3.84
N VAL A 148 -8.57 7.53 4.08
CA VAL A 148 -9.04 6.64 3.02
C VAL A 148 -10.51 6.94 2.74
N SER A 149 -10.83 7.38 1.53
CA SER A 149 -12.18 7.88 1.19
C SER A 149 -13.25 6.79 1.33
N GLN A 150 -12.92 5.54 0.97
CA GLN A 150 -13.86 4.42 1.00
C GLN A 150 -13.91 3.68 2.35
N ALA A 151 -12.93 3.88 3.24
CA ALA A 151 -12.78 3.06 4.45
C ALA A 151 -12.13 3.87 5.57
N MET A 152 -12.91 4.70 6.26
CA MET A 152 -12.38 5.64 7.26
C MET A 152 -11.57 4.96 8.38
N HIS A 153 -11.93 3.74 8.79
CA HIS A 153 -11.20 2.97 9.80
C HIS A 153 -9.77 2.58 9.38
N LEU A 154 -9.43 2.66 8.09
CA LEU A 154 -8.09 2.43 7.56
C LEU A 154 -7.25 3.70 7.48
N SER A 155 -7.83 4.86 7.85
CA SER A 155 -7.12 6.15 7.88
C SER A 155 -6.06 6.17 8.97
N SER A 156 -5.05 7.03 8.80
CA SER A 156 -3.99 7.18 9.78
C SER A 156 -4.39 8.09 10.95
N ASN A 157 -3.69 7.90 12.06
CA ASN A 157 -3.51 8.94 13.06
C ASN A 157 -2.65 10.10 12.51
N PHE A 158 -2.47 11.15 13.31
CA PHE A 158 -1.60 12.28 12.94
C PHE A 158 -0.12 11.91 13.04
N PHE A 159 0.63 12.27 12.01
CA PHE A 159 2.08 12.21 11.98
C PHE A 159 2.65 13.60 12.27
N TYR A 160 3.42 13.73 13.34
CA TYR A 160 3.96 15.02 13.78
C TYR A 160 5.39 15.22 13.27
N PHE A 161 5.63 16.35 12.61
CA PHE A 161 6.94 16.79 12.17
C PHE A 161 7.39 17.95 13.06
N ARG A 162 8.46 17.74 13.83
CA ARG A 162 8.96 18.74 14.80
C ARG A 162 10.17 19.52 14.28
N ARG A 163 10.73 19.13 13.14
CA ARG A 163 11.99 19.63 12.58
C ARG A 163 11.85 19.91 11.09
N TYR A 164 12.76 20.72 10.57
CA TYR A 164 12.96 20.92 9.13
C TYR A 164 13.26 19.59 8.44
N LEU A 165 12.72 19.39 7.24
CA LEU A 165 13.00 18.20 6.48
C LEU A 165 14.42 18.21 5.94
N PRO A 166 15.20 17.13 6.15
CA PRO A 166 16.48 16.97 5.49
C PRO A 166 16.31 16.92 3.96
N ARG A 167 17.23 17.56 3.24
CA ARG A 167 17.19 17.66 1.78
C ARG A 167 17.41 16.31 1.14
N HIS A 168 16.58 15.95 0.16
CA HIS A 168 16.72 14.73 -0.66
C HIS A 168 16.65 13.40 0.13
N VAL A 169 16.22 13.41 1.40
CA VAL A 169 16.13 12.22 2.25
C VAL A 169 14.67 12.00 2.69
N TRP A 170 14.29 10.73 2.81
CA TRP A 170 12.99 10.35 3.38
C TRP A 170 12.98 10.60 4.89
N HIS A 171 12.04 11.41 5.36
CA HIS A 171 11.88 11.73 6.78
C HIS A 171 10.43 11.57 7.21
N GLY A 172 10.20 10.98 8.38
CA GLY A 172 8.84 10.62 8.79
C GLY A 172 8.81 9.78 10.05
N SER A 173 7.73 9.02 10.22
CA SER A 173 7.51 8.17 11.38
C SER A 173 6.91 6.84 10.97
N ASP A 174 7.34 5.80 11.66
CA ASP A 174 6.77 4.46 11.60
C ASP A 174 6.14 4.17 12.96
N LEU A 175 4.81 4.12 12.99
CA LEU A 175 4.00 3.91 14.18
C LEU A 175 3.24 2.59 14.09
N CYS A 176 3.64 1.68 13.18
CA CYS A 176 3.04 0.37 13.11
C CYS A 176 3.35 -0.43 14.37
N ASP A 177 2.42 -1.33 14.73
CA ASP A 177 2.62 -2.22 15.86
C ASP A 177 3.94 -2.98 15.69
N THR A 178 4.70 -3.01 16.77
CA THR A 178 5.96 -3.75 16.84
C THR A 178 5.88 -4.72 18.00
N GLU A 179 6.29 -5.96 17.75
CA GLU A 179 6.45 -6.91 18.85
C GLU A 179 7.72 -6.55 19.61
N VAL A 180 7.57 -6.13 20.87
CA VAL A 180 8.71 -5.91 21.76
C VAL A 180 9.08 -7.26 22.38
N SER A 181 10.16 -7.85 21.90
CA SER A 181 10.73 -9.07 22.48
C SER A 181 11.94 -8.73 23.37
N PRO A 182 12.37 -9.63 24.28
CA PRO A 182 13.63 -9.47 25.02
C PRO A 182 14.86 -9.31 24.11
N PHE A 183 14.74 -9.68 22.83
CA PHE A 183 15.79 -9.57 21.82
C PHE A 183 15.69 -8.30 20.97
N GLY A 184 14.72 -7.42 21.26
CA GLY A 184 14.51 -6.15 20.56
C GLY A 184 13.14 -6.03 19.89
N ILE A 185 12.97 -4.90 19.20
CA ILE A 185 11.74 -4.51 18.50
C ILE A 185 11.67 -5.24 17.16
N LYS A 186 10.76 -6.19 17.02
CA LYS A 186 10.51 -6.93 15.78
C LYS A 186 9.42 -6.21 14.99
N HIS A 187 9.75 -5.80 13.77
CA HIS A 187 8.80 -5.24 12.83
C HIS A 187 8.25 -6.39 11.98
N GLU A 188 6.92 -6.54 11.90
CA GLU A 188 6.28 -7.63 11.13
C GLU A 188 6.25 -7.40 9.61
N ARG A 189 6.90 -6.33 9.13
CA ARG A 189 6.86 -5.96 7.71
C ARG A 189 7.48 -7.03 6.82
N LYS A 190 6.78 -7.35 5.73
CA LYS A 190 7.33 -8.18 4.65
C LYS A 190 8.42 -7.38 3.95
N VAL A 191 9.68 -7.65 4.29
CA VAL A 191 10.82 -7.18 3.50
C VAL A 191 10.82 -8.02 2.23
N PHE A 192 10.32 -7.46 1.12
CA PHE A 192 10.53 -8.07 -0.18
C PHE A 192 11.99 -7.81 -0.60
N PRO A 193 12.76 -8.87 -0.93
CA PRO A 193 14.18 -8.76 -1.30
C PRO A 193 14.40 -8.04 -2.64
#